data_AF-A0A938MWH8-F1
#
_entry.id   AF-A0A938MWH8-F1
#
_cell.length_a   1.000
_cell.length_b   1.000
_cell.length_c   1.000
_cell.angle_alpha   90.00
_cell.angle_beta   90.00
_cell.angle_gamma   90.00
#
_symmetry.space_group_name_H-M   'P 1'
#
loop_
_entity.id
_entity.type
_entity.pdbx_description
1 polymer ?
#
loop_
_entity_poly.entity_id
_entity_poly.type
_entity_poly.pdbx_seq_one_letter_code
_entity_poly.pdbx_strand_id
1 'polypeptide(L)'
;MTRVDTHLLLIVSDEAIRRFCLLTALGFNVEISAACTLRRFLCDRLQIEPDYLETRIQTVFLNFRAVDDPDAAMVTAGSTVGLSGPMPGIAGAT
;
A
#
# COMPACT_ATOMS: atom_id res chain seq x y z
N MET A 1 6.51 17.12 13.33
CA MET A 1 7.36 15.96 13.00
C MET A 1 8.02 16.25 11.68
N THR A 2 9.35 16.31 11.68
CA THR A 2 10.18 16.70 10.52
C THR A 2 10.12 15.60 9.47
N ARG A 3 9.67 15.95 8.26
CA ARG A 3 9.66 15.09 7.08
C ARG A 3 11.09 14.59 6.83
N VAL A 4 11.36 13.31 7.05
CA VAL A 4 12.62 12.69 6.63
C VAL A 4 12.43 12.42 5.14
N ASP A 5 13.07 13.23 4.30
CA ASP A 5 13.14 12.99 2.86
C ASP A 5 13.91 11.69 2.62
N THR A 6 13.15 10.59 2.63
CA THR A 6 13.67 9.24 2.48
C THR A 6 13.78 8.96 1.00
N HIS A 7 14.99 9.13 0.45
CA HIS A 7 15.28 8.80 -0.92
C HIS A 7 15.76 7.34 -1.02
N LEU A 8 15.02 6.51 -1.76
CA LEU A 8 15.39 5.14 -2.05
C LEU A 8 15.98 5.08 -3.47
N LEU A 9 17.29 4.82 -3.58
CA LEU A 9 17.95 4.58 -4.87
C LEU A 9 18.05 3.08 -5.12
N LEU A 10 17.41 2.61 -6.18
CA LEU A 10 17.43 1.21 -6.61
C LEU A 10 18.14 1.14 -7.97
N ILE A 11 19.26 0.44 -8.05
CA ILE A 11 20.02 0.24 -9.29
C ILE A 11 19.70 -1.16 -9.82
N VAL A 12 19.18 -1.21 -11.04
CA VAL A 12 18.76 -2.44 -11.70
C VAL A 12 19.36 -2.47 -13.11
N SER A 13 19.87 -3.62 -13.55
CA SER A 13 20.33 -3.78 -14.93
C SER A 13 19.15 -3.77 -15.91
N ASP A 14 19.39 -3.36 -17.16
CA ASP A 14 18.36 -3.31 -18.19
C ASP A 14 17.64 -4.67 -18.37
N GLU A 15 18.41 -5.76 -18.34
CA GLU A 15 17.90 -7.14 -18.44
C GLU A 15 16.99 -7.54 -17.28
N ALA A 16 17.16 -6.91 -16.11
CA ALA A 16 16.42 -7.21 -14.90
C ALA A 16 15.22 -6.28 -14.67
N ILE A 17 15.12 -5.14 -15.37
CA ILE A 17 14.11 -4.12 -15.08
C ILE A 17 12.68 -4.65 -15.20
N ARG A 18 12.40 -5.46 -16.24
CA ARG A 18 11.09 -6.09 -16.42
C ARG A 18 10.73 -7.02 -15.26
N ARG A 19 11.69 -7.78 -14.75
CA ARG A 19 11.50 -8.69 -13.61
C ARG A 19 11.35 -7.91 -12.31
N PHE A 20 12.12 -6.85 -12.15
CA PHE A 20 12.07 -5.97 -10.99
C PHE A 20 10.70 -5.30 -10.84
N CYS A 21 10.12 -4.80 -11.93
CA CYS A 21 8.75 -4.26 -11.92
C CYS A 21 7.68 -5.29 -11.52
N LEU A 22 7.95 -6.59 -11.68
CA LEU A 22 7.03 -7.63 -11.20
C LEU A 22 7.18 -7.90 -9.70
N LEU A 23 8.36 -7.67 -9.11
CA LEU A 23 8.57 -7.84 -7.68
C LEU A 23 7.75 -6.85 -6.86
N THR A 24 7.60 -5.62 -7.34
CA THR A 24 6.77 -4.61 -6.68
C THR A 24 5.28 -4.99 -6.68
N ALA A 25 4.85 -5.83 -7.62
CA ALA A 25 3.49 -6.37 -7.65
C ALA A 25 3.26 -7.48 -6.60
N LEU A 26 4.31 -8.08 -6.02
CA LEU A 26 4.19 -9.06 -4.93
C LEU A 26 3.87 -8.40 -3.58
N GLY A 27 3.98 -7.06 -3.49
CA GLY A 27 3.80 -6.31 -2.26
C GLY A 27 5.02 -6.33 -1.34
N PHE A 28 4.84 -5.78 -0.14
CA PHE A 28 5.89 -5.64 0.86
C PHE A 28 5.39 -6.10 2.23
N ASN A 29 6.29 -6.65 3.05
CA ASN A 29 6.02 -6.88 4.46
C ASN A 29 6.38 -5.63 5.25
N VAL A 30 5.46 -5.16 6.08
CA VAL A 30 5.64 -3.98 6.93
C VAL A 30 5.48 -4.41 8.37
N GLU A 31 6.43 -4.01 9.22
CA GLU A 31 6.35 -4.27 10.65
C GLU A 31 5.31 -3.36 11.31
N ILE A 32 4.43 -3.94 12.13
CA ILE A 32 3.45 -3.20 12.91
C ILE A 32 3.74 -3.38 14.40
N SER A 33 3.82 -2.28 15.14
CA SER A 33 4.07 -2.32 16.59
C SER A 33 2.79 -2.62 17.41
N ALA A 34 1.61 -2.35 16.84
CA ALA A 34 0.32 -2.54 17.51
C ALA A 34 -0.79 -2.66 16.46
N ALA A 35 -1.89 -3.34 16.84
CA ALA A 35 -3.11 -3.35 16.04
C ALA A 35 -3.69 -1.93 15.93
N CYS A 36 -4.14 -1.55 14.74
CA CYS A 36 -4.73 -0.24 14.48
C CYS A 36 -5.78 -0.32 13.38
N THR A 37 -6.57 0.74 13.22
CA THR A 37 -7.54 0.81 12.12
C THR A 37 -6.81 0.90 10.79
N LEU A 38 -7.46 0.47 9.72
CA LEU A 38 -6.92 0.53 8.37
C LEU A 38 -6.58 1.97 7.99
N ARG A 39 -7.42 2.96 8.34
CA ARG A 39 -7.11 4.38 8.13
C ARG A 39 -5.81 4.80 8.82
N ARG A 40 -5.64 4.47 10.11
CA ARG A 40 -4.40 4.84 10.83
C ARG A 40 -3.17 4.12 10.28
N PHE A 41 -3.33 2.87 9.85
CA PHE A 41 -2.24 2.15 9.19
C PHE A 41 -1.80 2.86 7.89
N LEU A 42 -2.75 3.20 7.01
CA LEU A 42 -2.43 3.83 5.73
C LEU A 42 -1.96 5.28 5.89
N CYS A 43 -2.69 6.10 6.65
CA CYS A 43 -2.41 7.53 6.77
C CYS A 43 -1.32 7.86 7.79
N ASP A 44 -1.36 7.25 8.99
CA ASP A 44 -0.40 7.60 10.04
C ASP A 44 0.92 6.83 9.89
N ARG A 45 0.88 5.56 9.45
CA ARG A 45 2.09 4.72 9.36
C ARG A 45 2.74 4.74 7.99
N LEU A 46 1.95 4.53 6.93
CA LEU A 46 2.45 4.57 5.55
C LEU A 46 2.48 5.99 4.96
N GLN A 47 1.98 6.98 5.70
CA GLN A 47 2.00 8.40 5.29
C GLN A 47 1.29 8.63 3.95
N ILE A 48 0.28 7.81 3.64
CA ILE A 48 -0.64 8.07 2.53
C ILE A 48 -1.49 9.26 2.92
N GLU A 49 -1.57 10.26 2.05
CA GLU A 49 -2.40 11.43 2.33
C GLU A 49 -3.88 11.00 2.46
N PRO A 50 -4.61 11.49 3.48
CA PRO A 50 -6.03 11.14 3.66
C PRO A 50 -6.88 11.41 2.41
N ASP A 51 -6.66 12.55 1.75
CA ASP A 51 -7.34 12.92 0.51
C ASP A 51 -7.04 11.93 -0.62
N TYR A 52 -5.82 11.38 -0.68
CA TYR A 52 -5.45 10.36 -1.66
C TYR A 52 -6.18 9.03 -1.39
N LEU A 53 -6.28 8.63 -0.12
CA LEU A 53 -7.03 7.44 0.29
C LEU A 53 -8.51 7.54 -0.11
N GLU A 54 -9.10 8.73 0.01
CA GLU A 54 -10.53 8.93 -0.27
C GLU A 54 -10.84 9.16 -1.76
N THR A 55 -9.91 9.74 -2.52
CA THR A 55 -10.19 10.17 -3.92
C THR A 55 -9.52 9.31 -4.99
N ARG A 56 -8.45 8.59 -4.67
CA ARG A 56 -7.64 7.85 -5.66
C ARG A 56 -7.61 6.34 -5.44
N ILE A 57 -7.71 5.89 -4.20
CA ILE A 57 -7.76 4.47 -3.87
C ILE A 57 -9.23 4.04 -3.98
N GLN A 58 -9.53 3.19 -4.96
CA GLN A 58 -10.91 2.80 -5.26
C GLN A 58 -11.44 1.74 -4.29
N THR A 59 -10.60 0.79 -3.90
CA THR A 59 -10.97 -0.28 -2.98
C THR A 59 -9.75 -0.72 -2.21
N VAL A 60 -9.89 -0.83 -0.90
CA VAL A 60 -8.88 -1.48 -0.06
C VAL A 60 -9.38 -2.88 0.28
N PHE A 61 -8.50 -3.85 0.14
CA PHE A 61 -8.73 -5.23 0.55
C PHE A 61 -7.98 -5.50 1.85
N LEU A 62 -8.68 -6.00 2.85
CA LEU A 62 -8.08 -6.54 4.07
C LEU A 62 -8.37 -8.03 4.13
N ASN A 63 -7.31 -8.85 4.17
CA ASN A 63 -7.41 -10.31 4.15
C ASN A 63 -8.33 -10.81 3.03
N PHE A 64 -8.11 -10.29 1.81
CA PHE A 64 -8.84 -10.64 0.59
C PHE A 64 -10.33 -10.23 0.58
N ARG A 65 -10.77 -9.35 1.50
CA ARG A 65 -12.13 -8.81 1.54
C ARG A 65 -12.11 -7.31 1.33
N ALA A 66 -13.01 -6.81 0.49
CA ALA A 66 -13.18 -5.37 0.32
C ALA A 66 -13.60 -4.74 1.65
N VAL A 67 -13.03 -3.58 1.95
CA VAL A 67 -13.34 -2.81 3.15
C VAL A 67 -14.17 -1.59 2.76
N ASP A 68 -15.37 -1.50 3.31
CA ASP A 68 -16.27 -0.38 3.08
C ASP A 68 -15.96 0.82 4.00
N ASP A 69 -15.56 0.53 5.24
CA ASP A 69 -15.22 1.54 6.25
C ASP A 69 -13.79 1.30 6.80
N PRO A 70 -12.80 2.13 6.39
CA PRO A 70 -11.43 2.05 6.86
C PRO A 70 -11.24 2.34 8.36
N ASP A 71 -12.21 2.99 9.01
CA ASP A 71 -12.18 3.29 10.44
C ASP A 71 -12.71 2.12 11.29
N ALA A 72 -13.57 1.27 10.72
CA ALA A 72 -14.06 0.05 11.35
C ALA A 72 -13.16 -1.18 11.14
N ALA A 73 -12.33 -1.18 10.09
CA ALA A 73 -11.46 -2.31 9.75
C ALA A 73 -10.15 -2.31 10.57
N MET A 74 -9.84 -3.42 11.22
CA MET A 74 -8.64 -3.56 12.07
C MET A 74 -7.51 -4.32 11.37
N VAL A 75 -6.34 -3.69 11.29
CA VAL A 75 -5.08 -4.31 10.84
C VAL A 75 -4.34 -4.86 12.05
N THR A 76 -4.05 -6.16 12.01
CA THR A 76 -3.31 -6.89 13.04
C THR A 76 -2.10 -7.61 12.44
N ALA A 77 -1.22 -8.14 13.30
CA ALA A 77 -0.07 -8.91 12.83
C ALA A 77 -0.52 -10.09 11.96
N GLY A 78 0.11 -10.24 10.80
CA GLY A 78 -0.26 -11.25 9.80
C GLY A 78 -1.41 -10.86 8.87
N SER A 79 -1.98 -9.65 9.00
CA SER A 79 -2.97 -9.15 8.05
C SER A 79 -2.33 -8.83 6.69
N THR A 80 -3.04 -9.15 5.61
CA THR A 80 -2.68 -8.76 4.24
C THR A 80 -3.53 -7.60 3.80
N VAL A 81 -2.89 -6.46 3.46
CA VAL A 81 -3.56 -5.28 2.92
C VAL A 81 -3.23 -5.16 1.43
N GLY A 82 -4.26 -5.15 0.58
CA GLY A 82 -4.15 -4.91 -0.85
C GLY A 82 -4.83 -3.58 -1.21
N LEU A 83 -4.21 -2.78 -2.06
CA LEU A 83 -4.80 -1.54 -2.56
C LEU A 83 -5.19 -1.74 -4.03
N SER A 84 -6.45 -1.49 -4.37
CA SER A 84 -6.86 -1.33 -5.76
C SER A 84 -6.70 0.14 -6.13
N GLY A 85 -5.93 0.36 -7.19
CA GLY A 85 -5.77 1.65 -7.83
C GLY A 85 -5.37 1.44 -9.27
N PRO A 86 -5.57 2.44 -10.14
CA PRO A 86 -5.02 2.40 -11.49
C PRO A 86 -3.50 2.40 -11.38
N MET A 87 -2.88 1.22 -11.35
CA MET A 87 -1.44 1.09 -11.58
C MET A 87 -1.19 1.41 -13.04
N PRO A 88 -0.56 2.55 -13.37
CA PRO A 88 -0.22 2.83 -14.75
C PRO A 88 0.80 1.76 -15.20
N GLY A 89 0.41 0.88 -16.12
CA GLY A 89 1.29 -0.14 -16.70
C GLY A 89 1.12 -1.59 -16.21
N ILE A 90 0.27 -1.85 -15.21
CA ILE A 90 -0.28 -3.19 -14.96
C ILE A 90 -1.78 -3.06 -15.09
N ALA A 91 -2.37 -3.81 -16.03
CA ALA A 91 -3.78 -3.75 -16.38
C ALA A 91 -4.66 -3.73 -15.11
N GLY A 92 -5.05 -2.53 -14.69
CA GLY A 92 -6.04 -2.35 -13.64
C GLY A 92 -7.36 -2.89 -14.16
N ALA A 93 -8.05 -3.64 -13.31
CA ALA A 93 -9.41 -4.07 -13.59
C ALA A 93 -10.27 -2.82 -13.83
N THR A 94 -10.62 -2.59 -15.10
CA THR A 94 -11.68 -1.67 -15.53
C THR A 94 -13.03 -2.25 -15.20
#